data_AF-A0A971BGU9-F1
#
_entry.id   AF-A0A971BGU9-F1
#
_cell.length_a   1.000
_cell.length_b   1.000
_cell.length_c   1.000
_cell.angle_alpha   90.00
_cell.angle_beta   90.00
_cell.angle_gamma   90.00
#
_symmetry.space_group_name_H-M   'P 1'
#
loop_
_entity.id
_entity.type
_entity.pdbx_description
1 polymer ?
#
loop_
_entity_poly.entity_id
_entity_poly.type
_entity_poly.pdbx_seq_one_letter_code
_entity_poly.pdbx_strand_id
1 'polypeptide(L)'
;MAEERGLALVELLVALVISGVVLGATLTTFAQFERTTGVNQSQNEAQDRVRVGLAGVARELRNLASPTDELPFAIVRADGDDLVFQSVSSTVTRRVRYCLDASSRRLWRQVQLAPFSEPTAGACPDAAWGSQRTAIQDVVNGERPVFGYNVEDPMGITEISATVWVDVNPGKPPVETSLQTAIFLRNQNRSPTASFTATLSGTNAVVLNGSDSFDPEGRSLRFFWYDDAETATGLCGVLPPQVPQAGCVATGIVATYLPPAAGTRTLRLVVSDPAGLTAEAPAQTVCLPGGDLPC
;
A
#
# COMPACT_ATOMS: atom_id res chain seq x y z
N MET A 1 10.07 5.17 -89.75
CA MET A 1 9.73 3.74 -89.69
C MET A 1 10.52 3.17 -88.53
N ALA A 2 9.87 2.96 -87.39
CA ALA A 2 10.51 2.38 -86.21
C ALA A 2 10.64 0.87 -86.44
N GLU A 3 11.85 0.36 -86.32
CA GLU A 3 12.18 -1.05 -86.47
C GLU A 3 11.67 -1.79 -85.22
N GLU A 4 10.54 -2.50 -85.32
CA GLU A 4 10.05 -3.37 -84.25
C GLU A 4 10.97 -4.59 -84.14
N ARG A 5 11.98 -4.50 -83.27
CA ARG A 5 12.77 -5.66 -82.86
C ARG A 5 11.98 -6.43 -81.80
N GLY A 6 11.42 -7.58 -82.18
CA GLY A 6 10.79 -8.51 -81.25
C GLY A 6 11.79 -9.04 -80.22
N LEU A 7 11.34 -9.18 -78.97
CA LEU A 7 12.13 -9.72 -77.86
C LEU A 7 12.56 -11.17 -78.18
N ALA A 8 13.84 -11.47 -77.98
CA ALA A 8 14.30 -12.84 -78.03
C ALA A 8 13.73 -13.65 -76.84
N LEU A 9 13.50 -14.94 -77.03
CA LEU A 9 13.02 -15.85 -75.96
C LEU A 9 13.87 -15.71 -74.67
N VAL A 10 15.17 -15.52 -74.84
CA VAL A 10 16.13 -15.33 -73.73
C VAL A 10 15.85 -14.04 -72.96
N GLU A 11 15.56 -12.93 -73.64
CA GLU A 11 15.25 -11.64 -72.99
C GLU A 11 13.93 -11.71 -72.22
N LEU A 12 12.93 -12.41 -72.77
CA LEU A 12 11.64 -12.61 -72.13
C LEU A 12 11.76 -13.49 -70.88
N LEU A 13 12.56 -14.55 -70.94
CA LEU A 13 12.88 -15.39 -69.78
C LEU A 13 13.63 -14.60 -68.70
N VAL A 14 14.62 -13.79 -69.08
CA VAL A 14 15.36 -12.94 -68.13
C VAL A 14 14.45 -11.90 -67.48
N ALA A 15 13.58 -11.24 -68.25
CA ALA A 15 12.63 -10.26 -67.72
C ALA A 15 11.64 -10.88 -66.73
N LEU A 16 11.18 -12.12 -67.00
CA LEU A 16 10.25 -12.84 -66.13
C LEU A 16 10.92 -13.28 -64.82
N VAL A 17 12.19 -13.72 -64.88
CA VAL A 17 12.99 -14.04 -63.69
C VAL A 17 13.24 -12.80 -62.83
N ILE A 18 13.67 -11.68 -63.44
CA ILE A 18 13.91 -10.43 -62.71
C ILE A 18 12.61 -9.93 -62.08
N SER A 19 11.51 -9.92 -62.83
CA SER A 19 10.19 -9.51 -62.31
C SER A 19 9.74 -10.40 -61.16
N GLY A 20 9.95 -11.73 -61.26
CA GLY A 20 9.65 -12.68 -60.19
C GLY A 20 10.48 -12.43 -58.92
N VAL A 21 11.77 -12.11 -59.05
CA VAL A 21 12.64 -11.76 -57.91
C VAL A 21 12.19 -10.44 -57.28
N VAL A 22 11.86 -9.42 -58.08
CA VAL A 22 11.37 -8.12 -57.58
C VAL A 22 10.02 -8.29 -56.87
N LEU A 23 9.05 -9.00 -57.47
CA LEU A 23 7.77 -9.32 -56.84
C LEU A 23 7.97 -10.10 -55.54
N GLY A 24 8.85 -11.11 -55.52
CA GLY A 24 9.20 -11.84 -54.31
C GLY A 24 9.78 -10.95 -53.22
N ALA A 25 10.71 -10.06 -53.56
CA ALA A 25 11.28 -9.10 -52.63
C ALA A 25 10.21 -8.15 -52.07
N THR A 26 9.34 -7.59 -52.93
CA THR A 26 8.25 -6.71 -52.47
C THR A 26 7.26 -7.41 -51.55
N LEU A 27 6.86 -8.66 -51.86
CA LEU A 27 5.96 -9.45 -51.03
C LEU A 27 6.56 -9.78 -49.66
N THR A 28 7.85 -10.13 -49.61
CA THR A 28 8.52 -10.38 -48.33
C THR A 28 8.63 -9.11 -47.48
N THR A 29 8.93 -7.95 -48.08
CA THR A 29 8.92 -6.67 -47.37
C THR A 29 7.52 -6.31 -46.86
N PHE A 30 6.49 -6.54 -47.65
CA PHE A 30 5.11 -6.26 -47.27
C PHE A 30 4.65 -7.16 -46.11
N ALA A 31 4.91 -8.47 -46.18
CA ALA A 31 4.62 -9.41 -45.10
C ALA A 31 5.41 -9.10 -43.81
N GLN A 32 6.61 -8.54 -43.91
CA GLN A 32 7.36 -8.06 -42.75
C GLN A 32 6.74 -6.81 -42.15
N PHE A 33 6.29 -5.87 -42.99
CA PHE A 33 5.62 -4.65 -42.55
C PHE A 33 4.27 -4.95 -41.86
N GLU A 34 3.45 -5.85 -42.41
CA GLU A 34 2.19 -6.27 -41.77
C GLU A 34 2.43 -6.90 -40.39
N ARG A 35 3.41 -7.82 -40.29
CA ARG A 35 3.78 -8.43 -39.00
C ARG A 35 4.24 -7.40 -37.98
N THR A 36 5.09 -6.46 -38.40
CA THR A 36 5.60 -5.39 -37.54
C THR A 36 4.47 -4.47 -37.06
N THR A 37 3.54 -4.13 -37.96
CA THR A 37 2.38 -3.30 -37.64
C THR A 37 1.45 -3.99 -36.64
N GLY A 38 1.17 -5.29 -36.85
CA GLY A 38 0.36 -6.07 -35.91
C GLY A 38 0.99 -6.17 -34.53
N VAL A 39 2.30 -6.42 -34.45
CA VAL A 39 3.04 -6.47 -33.18
C VAL A 39 3.00 -5.12 -32.46
N ASN A 40 3.26 -4.02 -33.17
CA ASN A 40 3.19 -2.67 -32.59
C ASN A 40 1.78 -2.34 -32.09
N GLN A 41 0.74 -2.71 -32.83
CA GLN A 41 -0.63 -2.52 -32.41
C GLN A 41 -0.95 -3.32 -31.13
N SER A 42 -0.57 -4.60 -31.08
CA SER A 42 -0.77 -5.43 -29.88
C SER A 42 -0.02 -4.87 -28.66
N GLN A 43 1.19 -4.33 -28.86
CA GLN A 43 1.96 -3.69 -27.80
C GLN A 43 1.26 -2.42 -27.29
N ASN A 44 0.76 -1.57 -28.19
CA ASN A 44 0.04 -0.36 -27.82
C ASN A 44 -1.25 -0.69 -27.05
N GLU A 45 -2.03 -1.67 -27.52
CA GLU A 45 -3.23 -2.14 -26.83
C GLU A 45 -2.91 -2.71 -25.44
N ALA A 46 -1.78 -3.43 -25.30
CA ALA A 46 -1.34 -3.93 -23.99
C ALA A 46 -1.00 -2.78 -23.03
N GLN A 47 -0.27 -1.76 -23.49
CA GLN A 47 0.03 -0.57 -22.68
C GLN A 47 -1.25 0.18 -22.28
N ASP A 48 -2.22 0.30 -23.18
CA ASP A 48 -3.50 0.95 -22.86
C ASP A 48 -4.32 0.15 -21.83
N ARG A 49 -4.35 -1.19 -21.93
CA ARG A 49 -4.95 -2.05 -20.88
C ARG A 49 -4.29 -1.82 -19.52
N VAL A 50 -2.96 -1.72 -19.48
CA VAL A 50 -2.23 -1.44 -18.24
C VAL A 50 -2.57 -0.06 -17.69
N ARG A 51 -2.61 0.98 -18.53
CA ARG A 51 -3.01 2.35 -18.11
C ARG A 51 -4.40 2.35 -17.47
N VAL A 52 -5.37 1.68 -18.08
CA VAL A 52 -6.73 1.56 -17.53
C VAL A 52 -6.74 0.77 -16.22
N GLY A 53 -6.01 -0.35 -16.15
CA GLY A 53 -5.90 -1.16 -14.93
C GLY A 53 -5.27 -0.41 -13.77
N LEU A 54 -4.14 0.26 -14.00
CA LEU A 54 -3.44 1.10 -13.02
C LEU A 54 -4.26 2.32 -12.60
N ALA A 55 -5.00 2.94 -13.53
CA ALA A 55 -5.95 4.00 -13.20
C ALA A 55 -7.08 3.48 -12.29
N GLY A 56 -7.53 2.24 -12.51
CA GLY A 56 -8.46 1.54 -11.63
C GLY A 56 -7.91 1.37 -10.22
N VAL A 57 -6.70 0.79 -10.09
CA VAL A 57 -5.99 0.65 -8.80
C VAL A 57 -5.90 2.01 -8.10
N ALA A 58 -5.42 3.03 -8.81
CA ALA A 58 -5.23 4.36 -8.25
C ALA A 58 -6.54 5.00 -7.79
N ARG A 59 -7.65 4.79 -8.52
CA ARG A 59 -8.96 5.31 -8.13
C ARG A 59 -9.45 4.65 -6.85
N GLU A 60 -9.25 3.35 -6.69
CA GLU A 60 -9.71 2.62 -5.51
C GLU A 60 -8.87 2.94 -4.28
N LEU A 61 -7.56 3.12 -4.43
CA LEU A 61 -6.66 3.59 -3.36
C LEU A 61 -6.89 5.05 -2.97
N ARG A 62 -7.41 5.90 -3.86
CA ARG A 62 -7.87 7.25 -3.47
C ARG A 62 -9.18 7.22 -2.68
N ASN A 63 -9.99 6.19 -2.88
CA ASN A 63 -11.29 5.99 -2.24
C ASN A 63 -11.22 4.91 -1.14
N LEU A 64 -10.14 4.95 -0.35
CA LEU A 64 -10.01 4.12 0.84
C LEU A 64 -11.11 4.47 1.84
N ALA A 65 -11.61 3.43 2.51
CA ALA A 65 -12.55 3.58 3.60
C ALA A 65 -11.93 4.41 4.73
N SER A 66 -12.75 5.27 5.34
CA SER A 66 -12.32 5.99 6.53
C SER A 66 -12.16 4.98 7.68
N PRO A 67 -11.06 5.05 8.44
CA PRO A 67 -10.86 4.28 9.65
C PRO A 67 -12.02 4.40 10.62
N THR A 68 -12.39 3.27 11.23
CA THR A 68 -13.36 3.21 12.32
C THR A 68 -12.72 2.52 13.52
N ASP A 69 -13.31 2.68 14.71
CA ASP A 69 -12.81 2.08 15.96
C ASP A 69 -12.70 0.54 15.90
N GLU A 70 -13.50 -0.09 15.03
CA GLU A 70 -13.53 -1.54 14.80
C GLU A 70 -12.49 -1.99 13.75
N LEU A 71 -12.14 -1.10 12.81
CA LEU A 71 -11.21 -1.33 11.70
C LEU A 71 -10.41 -0.03 11.45
N PRO A 72 -9.38 0.23 12.27
CA PRO A 72 -8.68 1.51 12.25
C PRO A 72 -7.74 1.66 11.04
N PHE A 73 -7.57 0.60 10.24
CA PHE A 73 -6.72 0.61 9.05
C PHE A 73 -7.53 0.28 7.80
N ALA A 74 -7.39 1.13 6.78
CA ALA A 74 -7.96 0.83 5.48
C ALA A 74 -7.13 -0.23 4.74
N ILE A 75 -5.81 -0.27 4.95
CA ILE A 75 -4.92 -1.31 4.44
C ILE A 75 -4.95 -2.50 5.40
N VAL A 76 -5.22 -3.68 4.86
CA VAL A 76 -5.27 -4.96 5.62
C VAL A 76 -4.03 -5.80 5.35
N ARG A 77 -3.48 -5.72 4.14
CA ARG A 77 -2.27 -6.44 3.71
C ARG A 77 -1.54 -5.63 2.66
N ALA A 78 -0.22 -5.57 2.78
CA ALA A 78 0.66 -4.79 1.92
C ALA A 78 1.84 -5.65 1.45
N ASP A 79 1.57 -6.76 0.75
CA ASP A 79 2.62 -7.58 0.15
C ASP A 79 2.94 -7.08 -1.27
N GLY A 80 4.15 -7.35 -1.76
CA GLY A 80 4.61 -6.90 -3.07
C GLY A 80 3.73 -7.35 -4.24
N ASP A 81 3.08 -8.50 -4.14
CA ASP A 81 2.21 -9.05 -5.18
C ASP A 81 0.76 -9.26 -4.73
N ASP A 82 0.44 -8.91 -3.48
CA ASP A 82 -0.88 -9.10 -2.88
C ASP A 82 -1.23 -7.92 -1.94
N LEU A 83 -2.03 -7.01 -2.48
CA LEU A 83 -2.48 -5.81 -1.78
C LEU A 83 -3.97 -5.94 -1.44
N VAL A 84 -4.29 -5.81 -0.16
CA VAL A 84 -5.67 -5.85 0.33
C VAL A 84 -6.00 -4.58 1.10
N PHE A 85 -7.09 -3.93 0.71
CA PHE A 85 -7.57 -2.74 1.39
C PHE A 85 -9.10 -2.64 1.40
N GLN A 86 -9.63 -1.74 2.22
CA GLN A 86 -11.05 -1.44 2.34
C GLN A 86 -11.38 -0.16 1.58
N SER A 87 -12.50 -0.18 0.87
CA SER A 87 -12.99 0.93 0.06
C SER A 87 -14.50 1.07 0.27
N VAL A 88 -15.04 2.27 0.04
CA VAL A 88 -16.48 2.55 0.13
C VAL A 88 -17.01 2.87 -1.28
N SER A 89 -18.05 2.17 -1.73
CA SER A 89 -18.59 2.33 -3.08
C SER A 89 -19.87 3.16 -3.18
N SER A 90 -20.58 3.39 -2.07
CA SER A 90 -21.81 4.20 -2.00
C SER A 90 -22.38 4.25 -0.58
N THR A 91 -22.51 3.09 0.07
CA THR A 91 -22.99 2.94 1.45
C THR A 91 -22.47 1.67 2.14
N VAL A 92 -21.82 0.78 1.39
CA VAL A 92 -21.33 -0.51 1.87
C VAL A 92 -19.81 -0.52 1.82
N THR A 93 -19.19 -0.83 2.95
CA THR A 93 -17.76 -1.12 3.04
C THR A 93 -17.49 -2.41 2.29
N ARG A 94 -16.52 -2.36 1.38
CA ARG A 94 -16.06 -3.52 0.60
C ARG A 94 -14.57 -3.68 0.78
N ARG A 95 -14.09 -4.91 0.72
CA ARG A 95 -12.67 -5.23 0.69
C ARG A 95 -12.26 -5.53 -0.74
N VAL A 96 -11.22 -4.86 -1.20
CA VAL A 96 -10.64 -5.02 -2.53
C VAL A 96 -9.28 -5.68 -2.36
N ARG A 97 -9.02 -6.72 -3.15
CA ARG A 97 -7.72 -7.38 -3.25
C ARG A 97 -7.21 -7.25 -4.68
N TYR A 98 -5.97 -6.81 -4.81
CA TYR A 98 -5.22 -6.92 -6.04
C TYR A 98 -4.10 -7.92 -5.84
N CYS A 99 -4.11 -8.99 -6.61
CA CYS A 99 -3.10 -10.03 -6.51
C CYS A 99 -2.55 -10.40 -7.89
N LEU A 100 -1.25 -10.69 -7.97
CA LEU A 100 -0.60 -11.18 -9.18
C LEU A 100 -0.67 -12.71 -9.24
N ASP A 101 -1.23 -13.24 -10.32
CA ASP A 101 -1.05 -14.62 -10.72
C ASP A 101 0.02 -14.68 -11.82
N ALA A 102 1.25 -14.97 -11.42
CA ALA A 102 2.39 -15.06 -12.32
C ALA A 102 2.24 -16.20 -13.34
N SER A 103 1.50 -17.27 -13.01
CA SER A 103 1.30 -18.42 -13.90
C SER A 103 0.38 -18.07 -15.06
N SER A 104 -0.71 -17.33 -14.79
CA SER A 104 -1.60 -16.84 -15.84
C SER A 104 -1.20 -15.48 -16.41
N ARG A 105 -0.13 -14.85 -15.90
CA ARG A 105 0.37 -13.51 -16.29
C ARG A 105 -0.72 -12.44 -16.14
N ARG A 106 -1.47 -12.49 -15.04
CA ARG A 106 -2.63 -11.62 -14.80
C ARG A 106 -2.59 -11.00 -13.42
N LEU A 107 -2.81 -9.69 -13.38
CA LEU A 107 -3.18 -9.00 -12.15
C LEU A 107 -4.69 -9.10 -11.98
N TRP A 108 -5.12 -9.79 -10.93
CA TRP A 108 -6.53 -9.95 -10.59
C TRP A 108 -6.98 -8.84 -9.66
N ARG A 109 -8.23 -8.40 -9.85
CA ARG A 109 -8.97 -7.58 -8.90
C ARG A 109 -10.11 -8.42 -8.34
N GLN A 110 -10.11 -8.61 -7.03
CA GLN A 110 -11.14 -9.34 -6.30
C GLN A 110 -11.87 -8.42 -5.32
N VAL A 111 -13.18 -8.62 -5.15
CA VAL A 111 -14.01 -7.75 -4.29
C VAL A 111 -14.96 -8.56 -3.42
N GLN A 112 -14.72 -8.48 -2.12
CA GLN A 112 -15.58 -9.04 -1.10
C GLN A 112 -16.45 -7.92 -0.48
N LEU A 113 -17.75 -8.20 -0.32
CA LEU A 113 -18.67 -7.32 0.40
C LEU A 113 -18.77 -7.76 1.87
N ALA A 114 -19.05 -6.83 2.78
CA ALA A 114 -19.30 -7.17 4.18
C ALA A 114 -20.51 -8.14 4.32
N PRO A 115 -20.51 -9.07 5.30
CA PRO A 115 -19.46 -9.30 6.30
C PRO A 115 -18.22 -9.96 5.70
N PHE A 116 -17.05 -9.50 6.14
CA PHE A 116 -15.78 -10.00 5.63
C PHE A 116 -15.41 -11.34 6.26
N SER A 117 -14.88 -12.27 5.46
CA SER A 117 -14.17 -13.41 6.01
C SER A 117 -12.74 -13.01 6.41
N GLU A 118 -12.08 -13.82 7.24
CA GLU A 118 -10.64 -13.68 7.45
C GLU A 118 -9.92 -13.70 6.09
N PRO A 119 -8.96 -12.78 5.84
CA PRO A 119 -8.18 -12.80 4.64
C PRO A 119 -7.23 -13.99 4.70
N THR A 120 -7.59 -15.08 4.03
CA THR A 120 -6.70 -16.20 3.78
C THR A 120 -5.47 -15.68 3.04
N ALA A 121 -4.26 -16.12 3.42
CA ALA A 121 -3.05 -15.97 2.59
C ALA A 121 -3.12 -16.90 1.37
N GLY A 122 -4.26 -16.86 0.68
CA GLY A 122 -4.70 -17.85 -0.28
C GLY A 122 -4.20 -17.55 -1.70
N ALA A 123 -4.49 -18.51 -2.58
CA ALA A 123 -4.20 -18.44 -4.00
C ALA A 123 -4.66 -17.12 -4.65
N CYS A 124 -4.00 -16.76 -5.74
CA CYS A 124 -4.46 -15.71 -6.63
C CYS A 124 -4.90 -16.33 -7.96
N PRO A 125 -6.17 -16.23 -8.37
CA PRO A 125 -7.31 -15.69 -7.64
C PRO A 125 -7.92 -16.69 -6.64
N ASP A 126 -8.56 -16.20 -5.58
CA ASP A 126 -9.31 -17.01 -4.60
C ASP A 126 -10.83 -16.77 -4.69
N ALA A 127 -11.61 -17.83 -4.90
CA ALA A 127 -13.07 -17.80 -5.05
C ALA A 127 -13.81 -17.27 -3.81
N ALA A 128 -13.21 -17.33 -2.62
CA ALA A 128 -13.76 -16.79 -1.37
C ALA A 128 -14.01 -15.26 -1.42
N TRP A 129 -13.34 -14.57 -2.36
CA TRP A 129 -13.47 -13.13 -2.55
C TRP A 129 -14.69 -12.72 -3.38
N GLY A 130 -15.54 -13.65 -3.79
CA GLY A 130 -16.76 -13.32 -4.55
C GLY A 130 -16.43 -12.82 -5.97
N SER A 131 -16.51 -11.52 -6.22
CA SER A 131 -16.32 -10.98 -7.57
C SER A 131 -14.85 -10.95 -7.95
N GLN A 132 -14.51 -11.55 -9.09
CA GLN A 132 -13.15 -11.57 -9.63
C GLN A 132 -13.14 -11.03 -11.06
N ARG A 133 -12.20 -10.14 -11.35
CA ARG A 133 -12.00 -9.61 -12.70
C ARG A 133 -10.51 -9.46 -12.97
N THR A 134 -10.10 -9.74 -14.20
CA THR A 134 -8.75 -9.44 -14.64
C THR A 134 -8.59 -7.92 -14.73
N ALA A 135 -7.70 -7.35 -13.93
CA ALA A 135 -7.37 -5.92 -13.99
C ALA A 135 -6.37 -5.64 -15.11
N ILE A 136 -5.32 -6.46 -15.20
CA ILE A 136 -4.24 -6.33 -16.18
C ILE A 136 -3.85 -7.73 -16.67
N GLN A 137 -3.48 -7.82 -17.95
CA GLN A 137 -3.04 -9.04 -18.63
C GLN A 137 -1.61 -8.85 -19.14
N ASP A 138 -0.99 -9.97 -19.56
CA ASP A 138 0.35 -9.99 -20.15
C ASP A 138 1.45 -9.53 -19.18
N VAL A 139 1.22 -9.69 -17.87
CA VAL A 139 2.13 -9.24 -16.80
C VAL A 139 3.32 -10.19 -16.66
N VAL A 140 4.53 -9.63 -16.64
CA VAL A 140 5.82 -10.36 -16.60
C VAL A 140 6.76 -9.82 -15.52
N ASN A 141 6.19 -9.37 -14.40
CA ASN A 141 6.94 -8.89 -13.24
C ASN A 141 8.01 -9.88 -12.74
N GLY A 142 7.77 -11.19 -12.84
CA GLY A 142 8.70 -12.20 -12.34
C GLY A 142 8.83 -12.08 -10.82
N GLU A 143 10.04 -11.91 -10.32
CA GLU A 143 10.31 -11.67 -8.88
C GLU A 143 10.16 -10.19 -8.48
N ARG A 144 9.89 -9.28 -9.44
CA ARG A 144 9.75 -7.85 -9.15
C ARG A 144 8.37 -7.57 -8.57
N PRO A 145 8.26 -6.95 -7.38
CA PRO A 145 6.97 -6.70 -6.77
C PRO A 145 6.13 -5.75 -7.65
N VAL A 146 4.83 -6.04 -7.76
CA VAL A 146 3.88 -5.12 -8.39
C VAL A 146 3.69 -3.88 -7.53
N PHE A 147 3.55 -4.04 -6.22
CA PHE A 147 3.26 -2.98 -5.26
C PHE A 147 4.51 -2.63 -4.44
N GLY A 148 4.80 -1.33 -4.36
CA GLY A 148 5.86 -0.78 -3.51
C GLY A 148 5.29 0.21 -2.50
N TYR A 149 5.90 0.25 -1.32
CA TYR A 149 5.43 1.02 -0.16
C TYR A 149 6.53 1.96 0.34
N ASN A 150 6.15 3.11 0.90
CA ASN A 150 7.11 4.05 1.49
C ASN A 150 7.70 3.59 2.83
N VAL A 151 7.00 2.68 3.52
CA VAL A 151 7.40 2.07 4.79
C VAL A 151 6.97 0.61 4.83
N GLU A 152 7.65 -0.20 5.64
CA GLU A 152 7.32 -1.62 5.82
C GLU A 152 6.10 -1.84 6.73
N ASP A 153 5.90 -0.96 7.72
CA ASP A 153 4.75 -1.03 8.62
C ASP A 153 3.47 -0.59 7.89
N PRO A 154 2.46 -1.47 7.72
CA PRO A 154 1.20 -1.13 7.07
C PRO A 154 0.50 0.09 7.68
N MET A 155 0.73 0.37 8.96
CA MET A 155 0.12 1.49 9.68
C MET A 155 0.71 2.84 9.30
N GLY A 156 1.96 2.88 8.81
CA GLY A 156 2.64 4.10 8.38
C GLY A 156 2.57 4.37 6.88
N ILE A 157 1.93 3.49 6.09
CA ILE A 157 1.90 3.62 4.62
C ILE A 157 1.11 4.87 4.24
N THR A 158 1.79 5.82 3.61
CA THR A 158 1.19 7.05 3.06
C THR A 158 1.26 7.10 1.55
N GLU A 159 2.10 6.26 0.94
CA GLU A 159 2.27 6.18 -0.49
C GLU A 159 2.35 4.72 -0.93
N ILE A 160 1.56 4.38 -1.94
CA ILE A 160 1.62 3.09 -2.62
C ILE A 160 1.95 3.35 -4.08
N SER A 161 2.98 2.69 -4.57
CA SER A 161 3.31 2.63 -6.00
C SER A 161 2.91 1.27 -6.56
N ALA A 162 2.45 1.26 -7.81
CA ALA A 162 2.15 0.05 -8.55
C ALA A 162 2.93 0.09 -9.88
N THR A 163 3.85 -0.86 -10.06
CA THR A 163 4.69 -1.00 -11.25
C THR A 163 4.44 -2.34 -11.91
N VAL A 164 4.07 -2.29 -13.18
CA VAL A 164 3.73 -3.48 -13.96
C VAL A 164 4.61 -3.52 -15.20
N TRP A 165 5.27 -4.65 -15.40
CA TRP A 165 5.96 -4.98 -16.65
C TRP A 165 5.04 -5.84 -17.49
N VAL A 166 4.83 -5.46 -18.75
CA VAL A 166 4.03 -6.23 -19.70
C VAL A 166 4.81 -6.64 -20.93
N ASP A 167 4.58 -7.88 -21.34
CA ASP A 167 5.12 -8.45 -22.57
C ASP A 167 4.07 -9.38 -23.21
N VAL A 168 3.58 -8.97 -24.38
CA VAL A 168 2.60 -9.72 -25.15
C VAL A 168 3.21 -10.99 -25.75
N ASN A 169 4.51 -11.01 -26.03
CA ASN A 169 5.21 -12.09 -26.71
C ASN A 169 6.58 -12.37 -26.09
N PRO A 170 6.61 -13.02 -24.91
CA PRO A 170 7.85 -13.27 -24.17
C PRO A 170 8.95 -13.91 -25.02
N GLY A 171 10.14 -13.31 -24.96
CA GLY A 171 11.33 -13.78 -25.67
C GLY A 171 11.41 -13.34 -27.14
N LYS A 172 10.49 -12.48 -27.61
CA LYS A 172 10.55 -11.86 -28.94
C LYS A 172 10.45 -10.34 -28.81
N PRO A 173 11.07 -9.57 -29.72
CA PRO A 173 10.87 -8.12 -29.75
C PRO A 173 9.42 -7.76 -30.15
N PRO A 174 8.90 -6.61 -29.68
CA PRO A 174 9.49 -5.70 -28.71
C PRO A 174 9.57 -6.32 -27.31
N VAL A 175 10.65 -5.99 -26.59
CA VAL A 175 10.85 -6.46 -25.20
C VAL A 175 9.79 -5.86 -24.27
N GLU A 176 9.72 -6.41 -23.05
CA GLU A 176 8.82 -5.93 -22.01
C GLU A 176 8.81 -4.39 -21.84
N THR A 177 7.64 -3.85 -21.53
CA THR A 177 7.45 -2.43 -21.23
C THR A 177 6.95 -2.27 -19.80
N SER A 178 7.54 -1.35 -19.05
CA SER A 178 7.10 -1.01 -17.70
C SER A 178 6.17 0.19 -17.69
N LEU A 179 5.09 0.11 -16.90
CA LEU A 179 4.25 1.24 -16.55
C LEU A 179 4.14 1.32 -15.04
N GLN A 180 4.19 2.54 -14.51
CA GLN A 180 4.11 2.81 -13.08
C GLN A 180 3.04 3.85 -12.79
N THR A 181 2.39 3.70 -11.64
CA THR A 181 1.56 4.74 -11.02
C THR A 181 1.93 4.82 -9.54
N ALA A 182 1.79 6.00 -8.95
CA ALA A 182 1.98 6.22 -7.51
C ALA A 182 0.82 7.02 -6.95
N ILE A 183 0.41 6.68 -5.72
CA ILE A 183 -0.76 7.24 -5.07
C ILE A 183 -0.41 7.57 -3.62
N PHE A 184 -0.57 8.86 -3.28
CA PHE A 184 -0.61 9.31 -1.91
C PHE A 184 -1.99 9.05 -1.31
N LEU A 185 -2.02 8.32 -0.20
CA LEU A 185 -3.23 8.00 0.53
C LEU A 185 -3.66 9.21 1.36
N ARG A 186 -4.91 9.63 1.20
CA ARG A 186 -5.47 10.78 1.94
C ARG A 186 -6.37 10.38 3.10
N ASN A 187 -6.90 9.16 3.06
CA ASN A 187 -7.84 8.62 4.04
C ASN A 187 -7.22 7.51 4.90
N GLN A 188 -5.90 7.39 4.93
CA GLN A 188 -5.22 6.49 5.85
C GLN A 188 -4.94 7.28 7.14
N ASN A 189 -5.47 6.79 8.26
CA ASN A 189 -5.16 7.32 9.59
C ASN A 189 -3.81 6.75 10.03
N ARG A 190 -2.97 7.57 10.65
CA ARG A 190 -1.64 7.17 11.12
C ARG A 190 -1.59 7.12 12.63
N SER A 191 -0.69 6.30 13.17
CA SER A 191 -0.46 6.31 14.61
C SER A 191 -0.02 7.70 15.07
N PRO A 192 -0.52 8.17 16.22
CA PRO A 192 -0.08 9.43 16.78
C PRO A 192 1.39 9.40 17.17
N THR A 193 1.99 10.56 17.42
CA THR A 193 3.32 10.65 18.03
C THR A 193 3.17 11.06 19.49
N ALA A 194 3.60 10.21 20.40
CA ALA A 194 3.62 10.49 21.84
C ALA A 194 4.93 11.14 22.25
N SER A 195 4.84 12.24 22.98
CA SER A 195 5.97 12.92 23.62
C SER A 195 5.52 13.51 24.95
N PHE A 196 6.37 13.42 25.97
CA PHE A 196 6.07 14.02 27.25
C PHE A 196 7.31 14.53 27.99
N THR A 197 7.02 15.32 29.01
CA THR A 197 7.95 15.67 30.07
C THR A 197 7.32 15.31 31.41
N ALA A 198 8.12 14.70 32.28
CA ALA A 198 7.78 14.48 33.68
C ALA A 198 8.77 15.24 34.56
N THR A 199 8.26 16.19 35.35
CA THR A 199 9.08 17.08 36.16
C THR A 199 8.62 17.07 37.61
N LEU A 200 9.56 17.00 38.54
CA LEU A 200 9.25 17.07 39.97
C LEU A 200 8.76 18.48 40.31
N SER A 201 7.64 18.57 41.02
CA SER A 201 7.07 19.80 41.56
C SER A 201 6.99 19.67 43.08
N GLY A 202 7.80 20.46 43.79
CA GLY A 202 7.94 20.34 45.24
C GLY A 202 8.67 19.06 45.65
N THR A 203 8.20 18.40 46.70
CA THR A 203 8.86 17.21 47.29
C THR A 203 8.17 15.89 46.97
N ASN A 204 6.89 15.90 46.58
CA ASN A 204 6.06 14.69 46.45
C ASN A 204 5.11 14.68 45.24
N ALA A 205 5.18 15.67 44.34
CA ALA A 205 4.33 15.72 43.16
C ALA A 205 5.17 15.73 41.88
N VAL A 206 4.64 15.13 40.82
CA VAL A 206 5.23 15.13 39.49
C VAL A 206 4.23 15.77 38.53
N VAL A 207 4.67 16.81 37.83
CA VAL A 207 3.91 17.43 36.74
C VAL A 207 4.22 16.66 35.47
N LEU A 208 3.17 16.10 34.89
CA LEU A 208 3.16 15.35 33.65
C LEU A 208 2.60 16.25 32.56
N ASN A 209 3.37 16.49 31.51
CA ASN A 209 2.93 17.30 30.38
C ASN A 209 3.19 16.57 29.06
N GLY A 210 2.10 16.23 28.37
CA GLY A 210 2.10 15.56 27.07
C GLY A 210 1.78 16.49 25.89
N SER A 211 1.80 17.81 26.08
CA SER A 211 1.35 18.80 25.07
C SER A 211 2.06 18.71 23.72
N ASP A 212 3.27 18.15 23.69
CA ASP A 212 4.07 18.00 22.47
C ASP A 212 3.68 16.74 21.67
N SER A 213 2.76 15.92 22.19
CA SER A 213 2.17 14.82 21.44
C SER A 213 1.24 15.36 20.36
N PHE A 214 1.29 14.77 19.16
CA PHE A 214 0.47 15.21 18.05
C PHE A 214 -0.03 14.05 17.20
N ASP A 215 -1.18 14.27 16.60
CA ASP A 215 -1.78 13.40 15.60
C ASP A 215 -1.42 13.93 14.20
N PRO A 216 -0.87 13.12 13.29
CA PRO A 216 -0.53 13.56 11.93
C PRO A 216 -1.72 14.07 11.11
N GLU A 217 -2.95 13.68 11.46
CA GLU A 217 -4.21 14.13 10.86
C GLU A 217 -4.86 15.30 11.64
N GLY A 218 -4.24 15.77 12.73
CA GLY A 218 -4.72 16.86 13.57
C GLY A 218 -5.95 16.51 14.41
N ARG A 219 -6.23 15.21 14.62
CA ARG A 219 -7.31 14.74 15.48
C ARG A 219 -6.99 14.96 16.97
N SER A 220 -8.03 15.05 17.79
CA SER A 220 -7.89 15.14 19.23
C SER A 220 -7.37 13.84 19.83
N LEU A 221 -6.32 13.92 20.63
CA LEU A 221 -5.74 12.78 21.35
C LEU A 221 -6.30 12.62 22.77
N ARG A 222 -6.40 11.37 23.20
CA ARG A 222 -6.60 10.97 24.61
C ARG A 222 -5.25 10.60 25.21
N PHE A 223 -5.04 10.94 26.47
CA PHE A 223 -3.76 10.82 27.16
C PHE A 223 -3.91 9.94 28.39
N PHE A 224 -3.06 8.93 28.51
CA PHE A 224 -3.04 7.96 29.59
C PHE A 224 -1.63 7.87 30.17
N TRP A 225 -1.51 8.20 31.45
CA TRP A 225 -0.23 8.24 32.16
C TRP A 225 -0.05 6.97 32.98
N TYR A 226 1.13 6.38 32.93
CA TYR A 226 1.47 5.15 33.64
C TYR A 226 2.69 5.33 34.54
N ASP A 227 2.69 4.65 35.68
CA ASP A 227 3.89 4.41 36.52
C ASP A 227 4.12 2.90 36.55
N ASP A 228 5.33 2.45 36.20
CA ASP A 228 5.67 1.01 36.20
C ASP A 228 5.67 0.40 37.60
N ALA A 229 5.79 1.22 38.64
CA ALA A 229 5.66 0.78 40.01
C ALA A 229 4.20 0.66 40.47
N GLU A 230 3.23 1.11 39.66
CA GLU A 230 1.80 0.96 39.93
C GLU A 230 1.24 -0.25 39.18
N THR A 231 0.47 -1.09 39.89
CA THR A 231 -0.14 -2.31 39.33
C THR A 231 -1.66 -2.35 39.46
N ALA A 232 -2.24 -1.36 40.15
CA ALA A 232 -3.68 -1.26 40.31
C ALA A 232 -4.38 -1.01 38.98
N THR A 233 -5.64 -1.45 38.92
CA THR A 233 -6.57 -1.19 37.82
C THR A 233 -7.67 -0.22 38.30
N GLY A 234 -8.28 0.52 37.37
CA GLY A 234 -9.46 1.35 37.65
C GLY A 234 -9.19 2.76 38.23
N LEU A 235 -7.93 3.12 38.54
CA LEU A 235 -7.56 4.48 38.96
C LEU A 235 -7.94 5.55 37.92
N CYS A 236 -7.82 5.21 36.64
CA CYS A 236 -8.18 6.08 35.51
C CYS A 236 -9.60 5.85 34.98
N GLY A 237 -10.45 5.11 35.69
CA GLY A 237 -11.78 4.73 35.21
C GLY A 237 -11.74 3.67 34.11
N VAL A 238 -12.69 3.74 33.17
CA VAL A 238 -12.81 2.80 32.05
C VAL A 238 -11.84 3.18 30.94
N LEU A 239 -10.84 2.33 30.72
CA LEU A 239 -9.83 2.51 29.68
C LEU A 239 -10.27 1.83 28.37
N PRO A 240 -9.90 2.39 27.20
CA PRO A 240 -10.03 1.69 25.92
C PRO A 240 -9.27 0.36 25.93
N PRO A 241 -9.74 -0.68 25.24
CA PRO A 241 -9.06 -1.98 25.22
C PRO A 241 -7.68 -1.94 24.56
N GLN A 242 -7.38 -0.91 23.77
CA GLN A 242 -6.12 -0.74 23.05
C GLN A 242 -4.97 -0.22 23.93
N VAL A 243 -5.24 0.22 25.17
CA VAL A 243 -4.21 0.70 26.11
C VAL A 243 -4.04 -0.27 27.28
N PRO A 244 -2.88 -0.28 27.97
CA PRO A 244 -2.68 -1.12 29.16
C PRO A 244 -3.74 -0.83 30.23
N GLN A 245 -4.35 -1.89 30.78
CA GLN A 245 -5.46 -1.78 31.74
C GLN A 245 -5.01 -1.55 33.19
N ALA A 246 -3.74 -1.80 33.48
CA ALA A 246 -3.13 -1.66 34.81
C ALA A 246 -2.04 -0.60 34.80
N GLY A 247 -1.78 -0.01 35.98
CA GLY A 247 -0.69 0.95 36.17
C GLY A 247 -1.01 2.38 35.69
N CYS A 248 -2.24 2.64 35.24
CA CYS A 248 -2.65 3.99 34.86
C CYS A 248 -2.83 4.85 36.11
N VAL A 249 -2.14 5.99 36.16
CA VAL A 249 -2.11 6.91 37.31
C VAL A 249 -2.87 8.21 37.08
N ALA A 250 -3.02 8.65 35.82
CA ALA A 250 -3.75 9.86 35.46
C ALA A 250 -4.19 9.87 33.99
N THR A 251 -5.11 10.76 33.65
CA THR A 251 -5.51 11.05 32.27
C THR A 251 -5.50 12.55 31.99
N GLY A 252 -5.45 12.93 30.71
CA GLY A 252 -5.45 14.32 30.25
C GLY A 252 -4.08 14.83 29.78
N ILE A 253 -4.08 15.92 29.01
CA ILE A 253 -2.87 16.47 28.36
C ILE A 253 -1.81 16.86 29.40
N VAL A 254 -2.27 17.48 30.50
CA VAL A 254 -1.44 17.85 31.64
C VAL A 254 -2.08 17.25 32.88
N ALA A 255 -1.28 16.58 33.71
CA ALA A 255 -1.72 15.99 34.96
C ALA A 255 -0.69 16.24 36.08
N THR A 256 -1.17 16.29 37.31
CA THR A 256 -0.32 16.26 38.50
C THR A 256 -0.47 14.91 39.15
N TYR A 257 0.61 14.14 39.19
CA TYR A 257 0.67 12.83 39.81
C TYR A 257 1.30 12.95 41.20
N LEU A 258 0.69 12.31 42.21
CA LEU A 258 1.23 12.19 43.56
C LEU A 258 1.59 10.72 43.81
N PRO A 259 2.87 10.34 43.61
CA PRO A 259 3.31 8.97 43.88
C PRO A 259 3.07 8.58 45.35
N PRO A 260 2.65 7.34 45.63
CA PRO A 260 2.30 6.92 46.99
C PRO A 260 3.52 6.78 47.92
N ALA A 261 4.73 6.67 47.37
CA ALA A 261 5.98 6.57 48.13
C ALA A 261 7.14 7.23 47.38
N ALA A 262 8.15 7.68 48.13
CA ALA A 262 9.41 8.17 47.59
C ALA A 262 10.20 7.09 46.84
N GLY A 263 11.18 7.51 46.04
CA GLY A 263 12.02 6.64 45.21
C GLY A 263 11.96 6.98 43.73
N THR A 264 12.71 6.23 42.93
CA THR A 264 12.73 6.38 41.46
C THR A 264 11.47 5.80 40.84
N ARG A 265 10.76 6.61 40.04
CA ARG A 265 9.57 6.22 39.29
C ARG A 265 9.88 6.21 37.81
N THR A 266 9.42 5.19 37.11
CA THR A 266 9.50 5.11 35.65
C THR A 266 8.13 5.40 35.09
N LEU A 267 8.00 6.57 34.48
CA LEU A 267 6.74 7.08 33.96
C LEU A 267 6.67 6.86 32.46
N ARG A 268 5.48 6.55 31.96
CA ARG A 268 5.20 6.34 30.55
C ARG A 268 3.93 7.08 30.14
N LEU A 269 3.91 7.58 28.91
CA LEU A 269 2.72 8.18 28.30
C LEU A 269 2.29 7.31 27.14
N VAL A 270 1.02 6.88 27.16
CA VAL A 270 0.34 6.32 26.00
C VAL A 270 -0.71 7.34 25.54
N VAL A 271 -0.63 7.73 24.29
CA VAL A 271 -1.67 8.55 23.64
C VAL A 271 -2.51 7.68 22.72
N SER A 272 -3.79 8.01 22.58
CA SER A 272 -4.69 7.33 21.64
C SER A 272 -5.53 8.32 20.86
N ASP A 273 -5.64 8.10 19.56
CA ASP A 273 -6.54 8.87 18.71
C ASP A 273 -8.02 8.42 18.89
N PRO A 274 -8.98 9.06 18.20
CA PRO A 274 -10.37 8.66 18.24
C PRO A 274 -10.63 7.28 17.60
N ALA A 275 -9.83 6.88 16.62
CA ALA A 275 -9.97 5.60 15.92
C ALA A 275 -9.34 4.41 16.69
N GLY A 276 -8.71 4.67 17.84
CA GLY A 276 -8.09 3.65 18.69
C GLY A 276 -6.64 3.32 18.35
N LEU A 277 -5.97 4.07 17.46
CA LEU A 277 -4.52 3.95 17.30
C LEU A 277 -3.83 4.52 18.53
N THR A 278 -2.74 3.88 18.91
CA THR A 278 -1.98 4.24 20.11
C THR A 278 -0.52 4.47 19.76
N ALA A 279 0.12 5.31 20.57
CA ALA A 279 1.57 5.46 20.57
C ALA A 279 2.06 5.64 21.99
N GLU A 280 3.23 5.07 22.26
CA GLU A 280 3.89 5.13 23.56
C GLU A 280 5.17 5.94 23.45
N ALA A 281 5.33 6.92 24.33
CA ALA A 281 6.54 7.73 24.39
C ALA A 281 7.65 7.00 25.16
N PRO A 282 8.94 7.30 24.88
CA PRO A 282 10.05 6.75 25.67
C PRO A 282 9.87 7.03 27.16
N ALA A 283 10.07 6.01 27.99
CA ALA A 283 9.91 6.13 29.44
C ALA A 283 10.86 7.18 30.04
N GLN A 284 10.39 7.94 31.03
CA GLN A 284 11.19 8.90 31.77
C GLN A 284 11.25 8.52 33.24
N THR A 285 12.45 8.58 33.81
CA THR A 285 12.64 8.36 35.23
C THR A 285 12.65 9.67 35.99
N VAL A 286 11.84 9.73 37.05
CA VAL A 286 11.81 10.85 37.99
C VAL A 286 12.10 10.31 39.37
N CYS A 287 13.03 10.95 40.09
CA CYS A 287 13.31 10.58 41.46
C CYS A 287 12.56 11.48 42.44
N LEU A 288 11.80 10.87 43.36
CA LEU A 288 11.14 11.57 44.45
C LEU A 288 11.97 11.46 45.72
N PRO A 289 12.45 12.59 46.28
CA PRO A 289 13.26 12.58 47.49
C PRO A 289 12.45 12.13 48.71
N GLY A 290 13.00 11.22 49.50
CA GLY A 290 12.41 10.81 50.78
C GLY A 290 13.40 10.10 51.69
N GLY A 291 13.62 10.64 52.89
CA GLY A 291 14.52 10.04 53.88
C GLY A 291 15.96 9.86 53.39
N ASP A 292 16.58 8.73 53.72
CA ASP A 292 17.96 8.35 53.37
C ASP A 292 18.10 7.62 52.02
N LEU A 293 17.05 7.56 51.19
CA LEU A 293 17.11 6.90 49.88
C LEU A 293 17.75 7.85 48.84
N PRO A 294 18.92 7.53 48.29
CA PRO A 294 19.53 8.37 47.26
C PRO A 294 18.75 8.24 45.95
N CYS A 295 18.32 9.40 45.48
CA CYS A 295 18.44 9.77 44.08
C CYS A 295 19.92 9.99 43.78
#